data_AF-A0A3N5NWF9-F1
#
_entry.id   AF-A0A3N5NWF9-F1
#
_cell.length_a   1.000
_cell.length_b   1.000
_cell.length_c   1.000
_cell.angle_alpha   90.00
_cell.angle_beta   90.00
_cell.angle_gamma   90.00
#
_symmetry.space_group_name_H-M   'P 1'
#
loop_
_entity.id
_entity.type
_entity.pdbx_description
1 polymer ?
#
loop_
_entity_poly.entity_id
_entity_poly.type
_entity_poly.pdbx_seq_one_letter_code
_entity_poly.pdbx_strand_id
1 'polypeptide(L)' 'MSLRVLLVDDHEVVRVGVRALIERHPDMEVVGEASTV' A
#
# COMPACT_ATOMS: atom_id res chain seq x y z
N MET A 1 -7.88 -15.56 4.36
CA MET A 1 -8.62 -14.46 3.71
C MET A 1 -7.79 -13.21 4.00
N SER A 2 -7.36 -12.46 2.98
CA SER A 2 -6.49 -11.29 3.15
C SER A 2 -7.28 -10.00 2.97
N LEU A 3 -7.03 -8.99 3.81
CA LEU A 3 -7.56 -7.63 3.68
C LEU A 3 -6.87 -6.95 2.50
N ARG A 4 -7.66 -6.60 1.48
CA ARG A 4 -7.17 -6.00 0.23
C ARG A 4 -7.09 -4.49 0.38
N VAL A 5 -5.91 -3.92 0.14
CA VAL A 5 -5.62 -2.50 0.32
C VAL A 5 -5.25 -1.85 -1.01
N LEU A 6 -5.87 -0.70 -1.31
CA LEU A 6 -5.45 0.20 -2.38
C LEU A 6 -4.71 1.39 -1.74
N LEU A 7 -3.47 1.64 -2.16
CA LEU A 7 -2.70 2.79 -1.69
C LEU A 7 -2.86 3.98 -2.64
N VAL A 8 -3.24 5.14 -2.11
CA VAL A 8 -3.40 6.38 -2.88
C VAL A 8 -2.68 7.49 -2.15
N ASP A 9 -1.64 8.03 -2.77
CA ASP A 9 -0.86 9.15 -2.24
C ASP A 9 -0.10 9.83 -3.38
N ASP A 10 0.05 11.15 -3.33
CA ASP A 10 0.78 11.93 -4.33
C ASP A 10 2.31 11.89 -4.11
N HIS A 11 2.77 11.38 -2.96
CA HIS A 11 4.18 11.27 -2.61
C HIS A 11 4.67 9.82 -2.60
N GLU A 12 5.66 9.52 -3.45
CA GLU A 12 6.24 8.17 -3.59
C GLU A 12 6.80 7.60 -2.27
N VAL A 13 7.52 8.42 -1.50
CA VAL A 13 8.14 8.01 -0.23
C VAL A 13 7.09 7.51 0.77
N VAL A 14 5.89 8.11 0.77
CA VAL A 14 4.80 7.69 1.66
C VAL A 14 4.27 6.32 1.23
N ARG A 15 4.02 6.11 -0.07
CA ARG A 15 3.54 4.80 -0.57
C ARG A 15 4.52 3.67 -0.27
N VAL A 16 5.82 3.90 -0.49
CA VAL A 16 6.87 2.93 -0.17
C VAL A 16 6.90 2.60 1.32
N GLY A 17 6.83 3.64 2.18
CA GLY A 17 6.80 3.46 3.63
C GLY A 17 5.58 2.66 4.10
N VAL A 18 4.39 3.02 3.61
CA VAL A 18 3.14 2.34 3.98
C VAL A 18 3.10 0.90 3.46
N ARG A 19 3.55 0.65 2.23
CA ARG A 19 3.70 -0.71 1.68
C ARG A 19 4.59 -1.57 2.57
N ALA A 20 5.76 -1.05 2.98
CA ALA A 20 6.70 -1.79 3.83
C ALA A 20 6.14 -2.09 5.24
N LEU A 21 5.19 -1.29 5.73
CA LEU A 21 4.46 -1.59 6.96
C LEU A 21 3.40 -2.68 6.74
N ILE A 22 2.67 -2.62 5.62
CA ILE A 22 1.64 -3.61 5.27
C ILE A 22 2.26 -4.99 5.02
N GLU A 23 3.42 -5.07 4.37
CA GLU A 23 4.13 -6.34 4.11
C GLU A 23 4.52 -7.10 5.38
N ARG A 24 4.53 -6.44 6.56
CA ARG A 24 4.75 -7.08 7.86
C ARG A 24 3.50 -7.74 8.44
N HIS A 25 2.33 -7.55 7.82
CA HIS A 25 1.03 -8.05 8.25
C HIS A 25 0.55 -9.12 7.25
N PRO A 26 0.72 -10.43 7.55
CA PRO A 26 0.45 -11.52 6.61
C PRO A 26 -1.04 -11.70 6.26
N ASP A 27 -1.93 -11.01 6.98
CA ASP A 27 -3.37 -10.95 6.75
C ASP A 27 -3.79 -9.76 5.85
N MET A 28 -2.82 -9.01 5.32
CA MET A 28 -3.05 -7.85 4.45
C MET A 28 -2.29 -7.96 3.12
N GLU A 29 -2.84 -7.35 2.07
CA GLU A 29 -2.24 -7.35 0.73
C GLU A 29 -2.49 -6.02 0.02
N VAL A 30 -1.43 -5.38 -0.48
CA VAL A 30 -1.56 -4.21 -1.38
C VAL A 30 -1.86 -4.70 -2.79
N VAL A 31 -3.06 -4.43 -3.27
CA VAL A 31 -3.55 -4.90 -4.58
C VAL A 31 -3.41 -3.85 -5.69
N GLY A 32 -2.94 -2.65 -5.36
CA GLY A 32 -2.70 -1.58 -6.32
C GLY A 32 -2.20 -0.31 -5.66
N GLU A 33 -1.67 0.58 -6.49
CA GLU A 33 -1.26 1.93 -6.11
C GLU A 33 -1.80 2.95 -7.11
N ALA A 34 -2.11 4.15 -6.64
CA ALA A 34 -2.43 5.31 -7.48
C ALA A 34 -1.68 6.55 -6.98
N SER A 35 -1.31 7.41 -7.92
CA SER A 35 -0.72 8.73 -7.69
C SER A 35 -1.42 9.79 -8.53
N THR A 36 -0.95 11.04 -8.44
CA THR A 36 -1.30 12.10 -9.38
C THR A 36 -0.85 11.73 -10.81
N VAL A 37 -1.51 12.35 -11.80
CA VAL A 37 -1.28 12.21 -13.25
C VAL A 37 0.11 12.70 -13.67
#